data_AF-Q4T4Z2-F1
#
_entry.id   AF-Q4T4Z2-F1
#
_cell.length_a   1.000
_cell.length_b   1.000
_cell.length_c   1.000
_cell.angle_alpha   90.00
_cell.angle_beta   90.00
_cell.angle_gamma   90.00
#
_symmetry.space_group_name_H-M   'P 1'
#
loop_
_entity.id
_entity.type
_entity.pdbx_description
1 polymer ?
#
loop_
_entity_poly.entity_id
_entity_poly.type
_entity_poly.pdbx_seq_one_letter_code
_entity_poly.pdbx_strand_id
1 'polypeptide(L)'
;QVLAVSGSVPLQVSAALCAAQDAAYSLQDLLERERTISNLLKQHIQDVQPSKDHLGRMLNQIQTIERHMKYLRCLYFIEECSSSIQQCLMTGSVWEAIRAIDSMGAVHARLKASGCSYLKEFLQETLTFWHKIIKDRLSSDFEKILTQLQWPNISPTAQSPVSTGNYQEQNVQLELLVTQLLALQTTDDLLVHSTSSVLPVQSTISSATPASPLCLPIQIMLVPFNKRFRYHFCGNRRTSSLSKV
;
A
#
# COMPACT_ATOMS: atom_id res chain seq x y z
N GLN A 1 -73.49 -73.73 -29.46
CA GLN A 1 -73.47 -72.57 -30.39
C GLN A 1 -72.15 -71.88 -30.21
N VAL A 2 -71.35 -71.87 -31.27
CA VAL A 2 -69.96 -71.42 -31.29
C VAL A 2 -69.83 -70.40 -32.44
N LEU A 3 -69.01 -69.38 -32.19
CA LEU A 3 -68.33 -68.46 -33.11
C LEU A 3 -69.15 -67.36 -33.82
N ALA A 4 -69.08 -66.16 -33.23
CA ALA A 4 -69.04 -64.90 -33.97
C ALA A 4 -68.09 -63.92 -33.26
N VAL A 5 -66.77 -64.18 -33.31
CA VAL A 5 -65.74 -63.25 -32.78
C VAL A 5 -64.73 -62.83 -33.87
N SER A 6 -64.82 -63.35 -35.09
CA SER A 6 -63.73 -63.20 -36.08
C SER A 6 -63.81 -61.98 -37.01
N GLY A 7 -64.82 -61.10 -36.88
CA GLY A 7 -65.04 -59.99 -37.84
C GLY A 7 -64.56 -58.59 -37.43
N SER A 8 -64.41 -58.29 -36.13
CA SER A 8 -64.04 -56.95 -35.61
C SER A 8 -62.53 -56.73 -35.52
N VAL A 9 -61.79 -57.81 -35.33
CA VAL A 9 -60.33 -57.80 -35.14
C VAL A 9 -59.58 -57.25 -36.37
N PRO A 10 -59.92 -57.62 -37.63
CA PRO A 10 -59.19 -57.10 -38.81
C PRO A 10 -59.34 -55.59 -39.03
N LEU A 11 -60.52 -55.02 -38.73
CA LEU A 11 -60.81 -53.59 -38.91
C LEU A 11 -60.13 -52.73 -37.83
N GLN A 12 -60.14 -53.17 -36.57
CA GLN A 12 -59.40 -52.50 -35.50
C GLN A 12 -57.89 -52.59 -35.71
N VAL A 13 -57.38 -53.71 -36.19
CA VAL A 13 -55.95 -53.87 -36.54
C VAL A 13 -55.58 -52.94 -37.70
N SER A 14 -56.41 -52.83 -38.74
CA SER A 14 -56.17 -51.89 -39.84
C SER A 14 -56.20 -50.42 -39.40
N ALA A 15 -57.15 -50.03 -38.54
CA ALA A 15 -57.23 -48.67 -38.02
C ALA A 15 -56.05 -48.33 -37.10
N ALA A 16 -55.64 -49.27 -36.24
CA ALA A 16 -54.45 -49.14 -35.42
C ALA A 16 -53.17 -49.06 -36.26
N LEU A 17 -53.10 -49.80 -37.37
CA LEU A 17 -51.98 -49.74 -38.31
C LEU A 17 -51.92 -48.38 -39.02
N CYS A 18 -53.04 -47.85 -39.51
CA CYS A 18 -53.09 -46.51 -40.09
C CYS A 18 -52.69 -45.44 -39.07
N ALA A 19 -53.22 -45.49 -37.84
CA ALA A 19 -52.85 -44.54 -36.78
C ALA A 19 -51.37 -44.63 -36.39
N ALA A 20 -50.79 -45.83 -36.36
CA ALA A 20 -49.36 -46.03 -36.13
C ALA A 20 -48.52 -45.47 -37.29
N GLN A 21 -49.00 -45.60 -38.53
CA GLN A 21 -48.34 -45.07 -39.72
C GLN A 21 -48.38 -43.53 -39.75
N ASP A 22 -49.52 -42.93 -39.42
CA ASP A 22 -49.67 -41.47 -39.29
C ASP A 22 -48.80 -40.92 -38.15
N ALA A 23 -48.75 -41.63 -37.02
CA ALA A 23 -47.87 -41.28 -35.90
C ALA A 23 -46.38 -41.39 -36.29
N ALA A 24 -46.01 -42.39 -37.09
CA ALA A 24 -44.64 -42.53 -37.60
C ALA A 24 -44.26 -41.40 -38.55
N TYR A 25 -45.16 -40.99 -39.46
CA TYR A 25 -44.95 -39.82 -40.33
C TYR A 25 -44.82 -38.52 -39.52
N SER A 26 -45.68 -38.33 -38.52
CA SER A 26 -45.62 -37.16 -37.64
C SER A 26 -44.33 -37.10 -36.82
N LEU A 27 -43.88 -38.25 -36.29
CA LEU A 27 -42.61 -38.34 -35.59
C LEU A 27 -41.43 -38.02 -36.52
N GLN A 28 -41.46 -38.47 -37.76
CA GLN A 28 -40.40 -38.20 -38.72
C GLN A 28 -40.32 -36.72 -39.10
N ASP A 29 -41.47 -36.06 -39.31
CA ASP A 29 -41.56 -34.61 -39.52
C ASP A 29 -41.03 -33.81 -38.30
N LEU A 30 -41.37 -34.25 -37.09
CA LEU A 30 -40.83 -33.64 -35.85
C LEU A 30 -39.31 -33.80 -35.75
N LEU A 31 -38.75 -34.97 -36.07
CA LEU A 31 -37.31 -35.22 -36.07
C LEU A 31 -36.57 -34.38 -37.12
N GLU A 32 -37.18 -34.16 -38.29
CA GLU A 32 -36.61 -33.27 -39.31
C GLU A 32 -36.63 -31.81 -38.89
N ARG A 33 -37.73 -31.35 -38.26
CA ARG A 33 -37.79 -29.99 -37.69
C ARG A 33 -36.77 -29.81 -36.57
N GLU A 34 -36.65 -30.76 -35.66
CA GLU A 34 -35.65 -30.73 -34.59
C GLU A 34 -34.22 -30.62 -35.16
N ARG A 35 -33.90 -31.46 -36.15
CA ARG A 35 -32.58 -31.42 -36.82
C ARG A 35 -32.34 -30.06 -37.48
N THR A 36 -33.33 -29.50 -38.15
CA THR A 36 -33.24 -28.20 -38.82
C THR A 36 -33.00 -27.07 -37.82
N ILE A 37 -33.77 -27.05 -36.73
CA ILE A 37 -33.63 -26.04 -35.66
C ILE A 37 -32.27 -26.19 -34.97
N SER A 38 -31.82 -27.42 -34.69
CA SER A 38 -30.51 -27.69 -34.09
C SER A 38 -29.36 -27.18 -34.97
N ASN A 39 -29.46 -27.38 -36.28
CA ASN A 39 -28.46 -26.89 -37.23
C ASN A 39 -28.46 -25.36 -37.32
N LEU A 40 -29.64 -24.73 -37.41
CA LEU A 40 -29.76 -23.26 -37.41
C LEU A 40 -29.20 -22.65 -36.13
N LEU A 41 -29.48 -23.25 -34.97
CA LEU A 41 -28.96 -22.78 -33.68
C LEU A 41 -27.43 -22.88 -33.63
N LYS A 42 -26.86 -24.00 -34.09
CA LYS A 42 -25.40 -24.17 -34.16
C LYS A 42 -24.76 -23.13 -35.06
N GLN A 43 -25.35 -22.90 -36.23
CA GLN A 43 -24.87 -21.88 -37.17
C GLN A 43 -24.96 -20.49 -36.53
N HIS A 44 -26.08 -20.14 -35.90
CA HIS A 44 -26.23 -18.84 -35.25
C HIS A 44 -25.23 -18.63 -34.11
N ILE A 45 -24.98 -19.65 -33.28
CA ILE A 45 -23.95 -19.60 -32.23
C ILE A 45 -22.57 -19.37 -32.85
N GLN A 46 -22.27 -20.06 -33.96
CA GLN A 46 -21.01 -19.90 -34.68
C GLN A 46 -20.87 -18.51 -35.32
N ASP A 47 -21.96 -17.96 -35.85
CA ASP A 47 -22.00 -16.63 -36.47
C ASP A 47 -21.85 -15.51 -35.44
N VAL A 48 -22.35 -15.71 -34.21
CA VAL A 48 -22.23 -14.74 -33.10
C VAL A 48 -20.87 -14.83 -32.39
N GLN A 49 -20.17 -15.97 -32.50
CA GLN A 49 -18.89 -16.20 -31.82
C GLN A 49 -17.82 -15.12 -32.11
N PRO A 50 -17.61 -14.66 -33.36
CA PRO A 50 -16.66 -13.57 -33.66
C PRO A 50 -17.01 -12.25 -32.96
N SER A 51 -18.31 -11.94 -32.82
CA SER A 51 -18.78 -10.73 -32.13
C SER A 51 -18.48 -10.81 -30.63
N LYS A 52 -18.74 -11.98 -30.02
CA LYS A 52 -18.37 -12.26 -28.62
C LYS A 52 -16.86 -12.13 -28.40
N ASP A 53 -16.04 -12.68 -29.28
CA ASP A 53 -14.59 -12.59 -29.18
C ASP A 53 -14.09 -11.15 -29.36
N HIS A 54 -14.70 -10.40 -30.28
CA HIS A 54 -14.41 -8.98 -30.46
C HIS A 54 -14.74 -8.16 -29.20
N LEU A 55 -15.91 -8.38 -28.60
CA LEU A 55 -16.30 -7.75 -27.34
C LEU A 55 -15.32 -8.11 -26.21
N GLY A 56 -14.90 -9.38 -26.13
CA GLY A 56 -13.88 -9.83 -25.18
C GLY A 56 -12.55 -9.10 -25.35
N ARG A 57 -12.10 -8.90 -26.60
CA ARG A 57 -10.91 -8.10 -26.90
C ARG A 57 -11.07 -6.64 -26.47
N MET A 58 -12.20 -6.01 -26.77
CA MET A 58 -12.48 -4.64 -26.34
C MET A 58 -12.47 -4.49 -24.83
N LEU A 59 -13.09 -5.42 -24.10
CA LEU A 59 -13.10 -5.41 -22.64
C LEU A 59 -11.69 -5.51 -22.07
N ASN A 60 -10.84 -6.38 -22.63
CA ASN A 60 -9.44 -6.51 -22.24
C ASN A 60 -8.64 -5.22 -22.52
N GLN A 61 -8.93 -4.54 -23.63
CA GLN A 61 -8.32 -3.24 -23.94
C GLN A 61 -8.73 -2.17 -22.92
N ILE A 62 -10.02 -2.10 -22.58
CA ILE A 62 -10.53 -1.17 -21.56
C ILE A 62 -9.83 -1.43 -20.21
N GLN A 63 -9.80 -2.68 -19.75
CA GLN A 63 -9.11 -3.04 -18.50
C GLN A 63 -7.61 -2.67 -18.53
N THR A 64 -6.97 -2.79 -19.69
CA THR A 64 -5.57 -2.41 -19.86
C THR A 64 -5.42 -0.89 -19.76
N ILE A 65 -6.24 -0.11 -20.45
CA ILE A 65 -6.23 1.36 -20.37
C ILE A 65 -6.51 1.83 -18.94
N GLU A 66 -7.49 1.25 -18.26
CA GLU A 66 -7.81 1.58 -16.87
C GLU A 66 -6.63 1.35 -15.92
N ARG A 67 -5.88 0.25 -16.12
CA ARG A 67 -4.66 -0.02 -15.34
C ARG A 67 -3.58 1.03 -15.60
N HIS A 68 -3.35 1.41 -16.85
CA HIS A 68 -2.40 2.47 -17.20
C HIS A 68 -2.82 3.83 -16.63
N MET A 69 -4.11 4.18 -16.69
CA MET A 69 -4.63 5.41 -16.09
C MET A 69 -4.42 5.43 -14.57
N LYS A 70 -4.67 4.32 -13.87
CA LYS A 70 -4.41 4.21 -12.43
C LYS A 70 -2.93 4.38 -12.11
N TYR A 71 -2.04 3.79 -12.91
CA TYR A 71 -0.60 3.95 -12.77
C TYR A 71 -0.17 5.41 -12.95
N LEU A 72 -0.60 6.07 -14.04
CA LEU A 72 -0.26 7.47 -14.31
C LEU A 72 -0.81 8.43 -13.26
N ARG A 73 -2.04 8.20 -12.78
CA ARG A 73 -2.61 8.98 -11.67
C ARG A 73 -1.78 8.87 -10.40
N CYS A 74 -1.22 7.69 -10.13
CA CYS A 74 -0.33 7.51 -8.98
C CYS A 74 0.97 8.30 -9.17
N LEU A 75 1.59 8.26 -10.35
CA LEU A 75 2.78 9.06 -10.63
C LEU A 75 2.52 10.57 -10.47
N TYR A 76 1.43 11.06 -11.07
CA TYR A 76 1.03 12.45 -10.96
C TYR A 76 0.84 12.86 -9.49
N PHE A 77 0.17 12.02 -8.70
CA PHE A 77 -0.02 12.28 -7.28
C PHE A 77 1.32 12.36 -6.51
N ILE A 78 2.28 11.48 -6.82
CA ILE A 78 3.60 11.50 -6.20
C ILE A 78 4.35 12.80 -6.55
N GLU A 79 4.25 13.25 -7.81
CA GLU A 79 4.83 14.50 -8.28
C GLU A 79 4.18 15.72 -7.62
N GLU A 80 2.86 15.74 -7.50
CA GLU A 80 2.10 16.79 -6.82
C GLU A 80 2.48 16.89 -5.34
N CYS A 81 2.53 15.75 -4.62
CA CYS A 81 3.01 15.73 -3.24
C CYS A 81 4.45 16.21 -3.12
N SER A 82 5.34 15.78 -4.03
CA SER A 82 6.75 16.22 -4.02
C SER A 82 6.88 17.73 -4.23
N SER A 83 6.12 18.28 -5.18
CA SER A 83 6.08 19.72 -5.47
C SER A 83 5.52 20.50 -4.28
N SER A 84 4.45 19.98 -3.66
CA SER A 84 3.86 20.57 -2.45
C SER A 84 4.84 20.57 -1.28
N ILE A 85 5.55 19.46 -1.02
CA ILE A 85 6.58 19.37 0.03
C ILE A 85 7.67 20.41 -0.22
N GLN A 86 8.19 20.48 -1.45
CA GLN A 86 9.22 21.45 -1.81
C GLN A 86 8.75 22.89 -1.56
N GLN A 87 7.55 23.25 -2.02
CA GLN A 87 6.99 24.58 -1.79
C GLN A 87 6.82 24.88 -0.30
N CYS A 88 6.26 23.95 0.47
CA CYS A 88 6.05 24.10 1.90
C CYS A 88 7.37 24.31 2.66
N LEU A 89 8.44 23.62 2.27
CA LEU A 89 9.76 23.81 2.87
C LEU A 89 10.35 25.19 2.55
N MET A 90 10.09 25.72 1.34
CA MET A 90 10.51 27.06 0.95
C MET A 90 9.74 28.17 1.68
N THR A 91 8.45 27.96 1.97
CA THR A 91 7.60 28.95 2.67
C THR A 91 7.61 28.79 4.19
N GLY A 92 8.29 27.78 4.73
CA GLY A 92 8.33 27.50 6.17
C GLY A 92 7.10 26.78 6.73
N SER A 93 6.21 26.30 5.86
CA SER A 93 4.97 25.57 6.19
C SER A 93 5.26 24.09 6.47
N VAL A 94 6.03 23.79 7.52
CA VAL A 94 6.55 22.42 7.74
C VAL A 94 5.44 21.40 8.03
N TRP A 95 4.35 21.81 8.69
CA TRP A 95 3.22 20.93 8.98
C TRP A 95 2.54 20.41 7.71
N GLU A 96 2.40 21.27 6.71
CA GLU A 96 1.85 20.97 5.40
C GLU A 96 2.76 19.96 4.68
N ALA A 97 4.08 20.14 4.79
CA ALA A 97 5.05 19.20 4.24
C ALA A 97 4.95 17.81 4.90
N ILE A 98 4.79 17.74 6.23
CA ILE A 98 4.57 16.47 6.96
C ILE A 98 3.28 15.80 6.48
N ARG A 99 2.16 16.55 6.37
CA ARG A 99 0.89 15.99 5.86
C ARG A 99 0.99 15.45 4.43
N ALA A 100 1.76 16.11 3.57
CA ALA A 100 2.01 15.65 2.21
C ALA A 100 2.83 14.35 2.20
N ILE A 101 3.83 14.22 3.08
CA ILE A 101 4.56 12.95 3.29
C ILE A 101 3.61 11.85 3.77
N ASP A 102 2.76 12.11 4.76
CA ASP A 102 1.81 11.11 5.28
C ASP A 102 0.83 10.65 4.20
N SER A 103 0.37 11.58 3.36
CA SER A 103 -0.50 11.29 2.22
C SER A 103 0.21 10.37 1.21
N MET A 104 1.48 10.64 0.92
CA MET A 104 2.33 9.79 0.08
C MET A 104 2.55 8.40 0.72
N GLY A 105 2.78 8.34 2.03
CA GLY A 105 2.89 7.11 2.81
C GLY A 105 1.63 6.26 2.79
N ALA A 106 0.45 6.88 2.84
CA ALA A 106 -0.84 6.17 2.71
C ALA A 106 -1.01 5.52 1.33
N VAL A 107 -0.55 6.18 0.25
CA VAL A 107 -0.52 5.57 -1.09
C VAL A 107 0.46 4.41 -1.14
N HIS A 108 1.64 4.57 -0.55
CA HIS A 108 2.65 3.52 -0.47
C HIS A 108 2.09 2.27 0.22
N ALA A 109 1.38 2.42 1.34
CA ALA A 109 0.72 1.33 2.05
C ALA A 109 -0.31 0.59 1.18
N ARG A 110 -1.16 1.33 0.43
CA ARG A 110 -2.12 0.71 -0.50
C ARG A 110 -1.42 -0.01 -1.66
N LEU A 111 -0.31 0.55 -2.12
CA LEU A 111 0.45 -0.01 -3.24
C LEU A 111 1.18 -1.30 -2.87
N LYS A 112 1.47 -1.55 -1.58
CA LYS A 112 2.10 -2.81 -1.12
C LYS A 112 1.38 -4.06 -1.62
N ALA A 113 0.04 -4.05 -1.66
CA ALA A 113 -0.77 -5.16 -2.13
C ALA A 113 -0.79 -5.34 -3.67
N SER A 114 -0.30 -4.37 -4.43
CA SER A 114 -0.30 -4.42 -5.91
C SER A 114 0.85 -5.26 -6.48
N GLY A 115 0.82 -5.61 -7.76
CA GLY A 115 1.95 -6.21 -8.48
C GLY A 115 2.98 -5.22 -9.02
N CYS A 116 2.81 -3.91 -8.78
CA CYS A 116 3.60 -2.86 -9.44
C CYS A 116 4.95 -2.61 -8.75
N SER A 117 5.94 -3.48 -8.97
CA SER A 117 7.27 -3.37 -8.33
C SER A 117 7.95 -2.01 -8.53
N TYR A 118 8.09 -1.57 -9.78
CA TYR A 118 8.78 -0.31 -10.10
C TYR A 118 8.12 0.92 -9.45
N LEU A 119 6.79 0.97 -9.42
CA LEU A 119 6.08 2.09 -8.80
C LEU A 119 6.21 2.07 -7.28
N LYS A 120 6.26 0.87 -6.66
CA LYS A 120 6.52 0.73 -5.22
C LYS A 120 7.92 1.22 -4.88
N GLU A 121 8.93 0.76 -5.62
CA GLU A 121 10.32 1.12 -5.42
C GLU A 121 10.52 2.63 -5.59
N PHE A 122 10.03 3.20 -6.70
CA PHE A 122 10.08 4.64 -6.95
C PHE A 122 9.40 5.45 -5.84
N LEU A 123 8.20 5.03 -5.40
CA LEU A 123 7.49 5.71 -4.32
C LEU A 123 8.23 5.59 -2.98
N GLN A 124 8.80 4.43 -2.68
CA GLN A 124 9.59 4.20 -1.47
C GLN A 124 10.85 5.08 -1.45
N GLU A 125 11.58 5.15 -2.57
CA GLU A 125 12.75 6.02 -2.71
C GLU A 125 12.38 7.49 -2.55
N THR A 126 11.29 7.92 -3.19
CA THR A 126 10.79 9.29 -3.09
C THR A 126 10.36 9.65 -1.66
N LEU A 127 9.65 8.73 -0.99
CA LEU A 127 9.23 8.90 0.39
C LEU A 127 10.44 9.01 1.33
N THR A 128 11.43 8.12 1.15
CA THR A 128 12.68 8.11 1.94
C THR A 128 13.47 9.41 1.72
N PHE A 129 13.53 9.87 0.48
CA PHE A 129 14.21 11.12 0.11
C PHE A 129 13.59 12.32 0.82
N TRP A 130 12.27 12.52 0.69
CA TRP A 130 11.60 13.66 1.32
C TRP A 130 11.62 13.57 2.83
N HIS A 131 11.38 12.38 3.38
CA HIS A 131 11.44 12.16 4.84
C HIS A 131 12.78 12.59 5.41
N LYS A 132 13.88 12.17 4.77
CA LYS A 132 15.24 12.57 5.16
C LYS A 132 15.43 14.09 5.13
N ILE A 133 14.98 14.77 4.08
CA ILE A 133 15.12 16.24 3.98
C ILE A 133 14.38 16.95 5.11
N ILE A 134 13.13 16.57 5.38
CA ILE A 134 12.35 17.20 6.45
C ILE A 134 12.98 16.91 7.81
N LYS A 135 13.41 15.66 8.03
CA LYS A 135 14.08 15.21 9.25
C LYS A 135 15.37 15.99 9.50
N ASP A 136 16.23 16.14 8.49
CA ASP A 136 17.50 16.86 8.61
C ASP A 136 17.25 18.34 8.94
N ARG A 137 16.27 18.98 8.28
CA ARG A 137 15.87 20.37 8.55
C ARG A 137 15.37 20.55 9.98
N LEU A 138 14.38 19.76 10.41
CA LEU A 138 13.81 19.81 11.75
C LEU A 138 14.85 19.50 12.83
N SER A 139 15.73 18.52 12.58
CA SER A 139 16.81 18.18 13.51
C SER A 139 17.79 19.33 13.68
N SER A 140 18.20 19.98 12.58
CA SER A 140 19.05 21.18 12.64
C SER A 140 18.39 22.31 13.42
N ASP A 141 17.10 22.58 13.18
CA ASP A 141 16.40 23.66 13.88
C ASP A 141 16.21 23.34 15.37
N PHE A 142 15.94 22.09 15.71
CA PHE A 142 15.86 21.61 17.09
C PHE A 142 17.21 21.69 17.81
N GLU A 143 18.32 21.30 17.16
CA GLU A 143 19.67 21.45 17.71
C GLU A 143 20.00 22.91 18.00
N LYS A 144 19.65 23.84 17.10
CA LYS A 144 19.86 25.29 17.35
C LYS A 144 19.14 25.75 18.61
N ILE A 145 17.88 25.37 18.81
CA ILE A 145 17.14 25.72 20.03
C ILE A 145 17.76 25.09 21.27
N LEU A 146 18.17 23.82 21.21
CA LEU A 146 18.87 23.17 22.32
C LEU A 146 20.17 23.89 22.68
N THR A 147 20.94 24.37 21.69
CA THR A 147 22.15 25.15 21.96
C THR A 147 21.88 26.51 22.60
N GLN A 148 20.79 27.19 22.21
CA GLN A 148 20.36 28.44 22.83
C GLN A 148 19.92 28.24 24.28
N LEU A 149 19.25 27.13 24.56
CA LEU A 149 18.85 26.70 25.91
C LEU A 149 20.02 26.14 26.74
N GLN A 150 21.26 26.15 26.20
CA GLN A 150 22.45 25.59 26.84
C GLN A 150 22.32 24.10 27.19
N TRP A 151 21.46 23.34 26.52
CA TRP A 151 21.36 21.89 26.72
C TRP A 151 22.63 21.18 26.22
N PRO A 152 23.21 20.22 26.98
CA PRO A 152 22.80 19.68 28.27
C PRO A 152 23.53 20.29 29.49
N ASN A 153 24.22 21.44 29.34
CA ASN A 153 25.00 22.06 30.41
C ASN A 153 24.12 22.76 31.45
N ILE A 154 23.72 22.02 32.47
CA ILE A 154 23.16 22.57 33.71
C ILE A 154 24.33 22.91 34.64
N SER A 155 25.17 23.89 34.30
CA SER A 155 26.21 24.38 35.21
C SER A 155 25.61 25.45 36.12
N PRO A 156 25.51 25.26 37.45
CA PRO A 156 24.91 26.24 38.35
C PRO A 156 25.77 27.50 38.59
N THR A 157 26.98 27.59 38.03
CA THR A 157 28.00 28.60 38.42
C THR A 157 28.28 29.68 37.37
N ALA A 158 27.61 29.69 36.23
CA ALA A 158 27.76 30.76 35.23
C ALA A 158 26.48 31.59 35.15
N GLN A 159 26.29 32.49 36.12
CA GLN A 159 25.38 33.63 35.97
C GLN A 159 25.97 34.60 34.93
N SER A 160 25.89 34.23 33.65
CA SER A 160 25.83 35.23 32.59
C SER A 160 24.47 35.91 32.70
N PRO A 161 24.33 37.23 32.47
CA PRO A 161 23.03 37.88 32.44
C PRO A 161 22.21 37.23 31.34
N VAL A 162 21.29 36.39 31.77
CA VAL A 162 20.42 35.64 30.89
C VAL A 162 19.42 36.63 30.33
N SER A 163 19.31 36.77 29.01
CA SER A 163 18.20 37.50 28.39
C SER A 163 16.89 36.78 28.75
N THR A 164 16.28 37.21 29.86
CA THR A 164 15.02 36.71 30.41
C THR A 164 13.81 36.98 29.51
N GLY A 165 13.98 37.68 28.38
CA GLY A 165 12.89 38.06 27.47
C GLY A 165 12.36 36.94 26.56
N ASN A 166 13.18 35.97 26.14
CA ASN A 166 12.81 35.06 25.04
C ASN A 166 12.57 33.59 25.44
N TYR A 167 12.65 33.23 26.73
CA TYR A 167 12.47 31.84 27.18
C TYR A 167 11.10 31.25 26.85
N GLN A 168 10.05 32.05 26.99
CA GLN A 168 8.70 31.59 26.69
C GLN A 168 8.54 31.27 25.20
N GLU A 169 9.08 32.12 24.33
CA GLU A 169 9.03 31.95 22.88
C GLU A 169 9.89 30.74 22.43
N GLN A 170 11.06 30.57 23.04
CA GLN A 170 11.93 29.39 22.82
C GLN A 170 11.27 28.09 23.26
N ASN A 171 10.52 28.08 24.37
CA ASN A 171 9.78 26.90 24.83
C ASN A 171 8.62 26.55 23.89
N VAL A 172 7.87 27.55 23.40
CA VAL A 172 6.81 27.33 22.40
C VAL A 172 7.40 26.77 21.11
N GLN A 173 8.55 27.29 20.67
CA GLN A 173 9.24 26.79 19.49
C GLN A 173 9.80 25.37 19.70
N LEU A 174 10.31 25.07 20.89
CA LEU A 174 10.75 23.73 21.28
C LEU A 174 9.58 22.73 21.21
N GLU A 175 8.44 23.07 21.81
CA GLU A 175 7.23 22.25 21.80
C GLU A 175 6.74 22.01 20.37
N LEU A 176 6.73 23.04 19.53
CA LEU A 176 6.40 22.94 18.11
C LEU A 176 7.31 21.95 17.37
N LEU A 177 8.63 22.09 17.52
CA LEU A 177 9.61 21.22 16.86
C LEU A 177 9.51 19.78 17.35
N VAL A 178 9.30 19.55 18.65
CA VAL A 178 9.06 18.22 19.22
C VAL A 178 7.83 17.59 18.59
N THR A 179 6.73 18.34 18.52
CA THR A 179 5.47 17.83 17.94
C THR A 179 5.63 17.49 16.45
N GLN A 180 6.35 18.33 15.69
CA GLN A 180 6.65 18.08 14.28
C GLN A 180 7.55 16.86 14.07
N LEU A 181 8.60 16.71 14.88
CA LEU A 181 9.49 15.54 14.84
C LEU A 181 8.75 14.25 15.20
N LEU A 182 7.86 14.28 16.19
CA LEU A 182 7.02 13.13 16.54
C LEU A 182 6.04 12.78 15.42
N ALA A 183 5.41 13.78 14.78
CA ALA A 183 4.53 13.55 13.64
C ALA A 183 5.28 12.96 12.43
N LEU A 184 6.53 13.37 12.19
CA LEU A 184 7.36 12.81 11.12
C LEU A 184 7.79 11.35 11.40
N GLN A 185 7.83 10.95 12.67
CA GLN A 185 8.21 9.58 13.07
C GLN A 185 7.18 8.53 12.63
N THR A 186 5.91 8.89 12.48
CA THR A 186 4.86 7.98 11.99
C THR A 186 5.20 7.38 10.62
N THR A 187 5.92 8.14 9.78
CA THR A 187 6.39 7.66 8.47
C THR A 187 7.62 6.74 8.60
N ASP A 188 8.50 6.94 9.58
CA ASP A 188 9.68 6.09 9.83
C ASP A 188 9.24 4.65 10.11
N ASP A 189 8.18 4.45 10.92
CA ASP A 189 7.63 3.12 11.21
C ASP A 189 7.11 2.41 9.95
N LEU A 190 6.46 3.15 9.04
CA LEU A 190 6.00 2.61 7.75
C LEU A 190 7.15 2.16 6.86
N LEU A 191 8.28 2.89 6.87
CA LEU A 191 9.47 2.56 6.09
C LEU A 191 10.18 1.31 6.64
N VAL A 192 10.34 1.19 7.96
CA VAL A 192 11.00 0.03 8.62
C VAL A 192 10.22 -1.27 8.41
N HIS A 193 8.89 -1.23 8.44
CA HIS A 193 8.06 -2.41 8.15
C HIS A 193 8.04 -2.79 6.66
N SER A 194 8.58 -1.97 5.77
CA SER A 194 8.68 -2.28 4.33
C SER A 194 9.92 -3.11 4.00
N THR A 195 10.98 -3.01 4.80
CA THR A 195 12.26 -3.70 4.58
C THR A 195 12.38 -5.04 5.33
N SER A 196 11.55 -5.28 6.35
CA SER A 196 11.56 -6.52 7.16
C SER A 196 10.75 -7.70 6.58
N SER A 197 10.66 -7.83 5.26
CA SER A 197 10.03 -8.98 4.60
C SER A 197 11.06 -9.95 4.00
N VAL A 198 12.21 -10.15 4.66
CA VAL A 198 13.19 -11.17 4.24
C VAL A 198 13.70 -11.92 5.47
N LEU A 199 13.21 -13.17 5.59
CA LEU A 199 13.66 -14.33 6.38
C LEU A 199 13.04 -14.58 7.78
N PRO A 200 12.43 -15.76 8.01
CA PRO A 200 12.22 -16.30 9.34
C PRO A 200 13.48 -17.03 9.84
N VAL A 201 13.98 -16.57 10.99
CA VAL A 201 14.57 -17.35 12.10
C VAL A 201 15.56 -18.48 11.76
N GLN A 202 16.84 -18.25 12.06
CA GLN A 202 17.57 -19.14 12.98
C GLN A 202 18.35 -18.28 13.98
N SER A 203 17.74 -18.12 15.15
CA SER A 203 18.32 -17.52 16.34
C SER A 203 19.11 -18.58 17.12
N THR A 204 20.41 -18.35 17.28
CA THR A 204 21.12 -18.87 18.46
C THR A 204 21.80 -17.69 19.15
N ILE A 205 21.19 -17.31 20.28
CA ILE A 205 21.78 -16.56 21.39
C ILE A 205 22.10 -15.08 21.11
N SER A 206 21.09 -14.22 21.31
CA SER A 206 21.24 -12.94 22.01
C SER A 206 19.84 -12.39 22.33
N SER A 207 19.48 -12.44 23.61
CA SER A 207 18.27 -11.88 24.20
C SER A 207 18.36 -10.35 24.28
N ALA A 208 18.26 -9.68 23.13
CA ALA A 208 17.81 -8.30 23.07
C ALA A 208 16.65 -8.28 22.08
N THR A 209 15.43 -8.20 22.60
CA THR A 209 14.30 -7.66 21.84
C THR A 209 14.79 -6.45 21.06
N PRO A 210 14.55 -6.32 19.74
CA PRO A 210 14.94 -5.12 19.02
C PRO A 210 14.21 -3.97 19.69
N ALA A 211 14.93 -3.19 20.49
CA ALA A 211 14.36 -2.07 21.21
C ALA A 211 13.75 -1.15 20.16
N SER A 212 12.45 -0.87 20.27
CA SER A 212 11.79 0.13 19.43
C SER A 212 12.66 1.38 19.44
N PRO A 213 13.03 1.92 18.28
CA PRO A 213 13.91 3.08 18.23
C PRO A 213 13.30 4.19 19.08
N LEU A 214 14.13 4.82 19.93
CA LEU A 214 13.72 5.98 20.74
C LEU A 214 13.06 7.03 19.85
N CYS A 215 12.14 7.85 20.37
CA CYS A 215 11.51 8.85 19.51
C CYS A 215 12.52 9.89 19.00
N LEU A 216 12.27 10.45 17.81
CA LEU A 216 13.22 11.34 17.13
C LEU A 216 13.73 12.49 18.01
N PRO A 217 12.89 13.22 18.77
CA PRO A 217 13.38 14.27 19.66
C PRO A 217 14.37 13.74 20.70
N ILE A 218 14.10 12.59 21.31
CA ILE A 218 14.97 11.98 22.32
C ILE A 218 16.30 11.55 21.68
N GLN A 219 16.27 10.95 20.48
CA GLN A 219 17.48 10.58 19.76
C GLN A 219 18.42 11.79 19.59
N ILE A 220 17.87 12.94 19.19
CA ILE A 220 18.64 14.17 18.99
C ILE A 220 19.14 14.72 20.32
N MET A 221 18.29 14.78 21.36
CA MET A 221 18.67 15.26 22.70
C MET A 221 19.78 14.43 23.35
N LEU A 222 19.93 13.16 22.98
CA LEU A 222 20.96 12.25 23.49
C LEU A 222 22.31 12.38 22.76
N VAL A 223 22.37 13.03 21.58
CA VAL A 223 23.62 13.19 20.82
C VAL A 223 24.74 13.84 21.64
N PRO A 224 24.53 14.95 22.38
CA PRO A 224 25.57 15.56 23.21
C PRO A 224 26.06 14.64 24.34
N PHE A 225 25.17 13.87 24.96
CA PHE A 225 25.53 12.92 26.02
C PHE A 225 26.37 11.77 25.47
N ASN A 226 26.00 11.21 24.32
CA ASN A 226 26.79 10.17 23.66
C ASN A 226 28.20 10.66 23.30
N LYS A 227 28.32 11.91 22.81
CA LYS A 227 29.62 12.53 22.53
C LYS A 227 30.47 12.66 23.81
N ARG A 228 29.88 13.17 24.91
CA ARG A 228 30.57 13.29 26.21
C ARG A 228 30.96 11.93 26.77
N PHE A 229 30.05 10.96 26.72
CA PHE A 229 30.31 9.61 27.16
C PHE A 229 31.50 9.01 26.40
N ARG A 230 31.50 9.05 25.06
CA ARG A 230 32.64 8.57 24.28
C ARG A 230 33.94 9.32 24.61
N TYR A 231 33.88 10.64 24.80
CA TYR A 231 35.05 11.42 25.15
C TYR A 231 35.65 11.00 26.52
N HIS A 232 34.81 10.79 27.54
CA HIS A 232 35.24 10.45 28.90
C HIS A 232 35.57 8.97 29.12
N PHE A 233 34.90 8.06 28.40
CA PHE A 233 35.01 6.61 28.62
C PHE A 233 35.80 5.89 27.51
N CYS A 234 35.90 6.47 26.30
CA CYS A 234 36.60 5.85 25.16
C CYS A 234 37.85 6.63 24.71
N GLY A 235 38.12 7.82 25.28
CA GLY A 235 39.31 8.61 24.97
C GLY A 235 40.59 8.11 25.66
N ASN A 236 41.75 8.48 25.12
CA ASN A 236 43.09 8.07 25.63
C ASN A 236 43.42 8.53 27.06
N ARG A 237 42.63 9.44 27.65
CA ARG A 237 42.68 9.76 29.09
C ARG A 237 41.60 8.95 29.81
N ARG A 238 41.92 7.71 30.22
CA ARG A 238 41.03 6.89 31.04
C ARG A 238 40.70 7.62 32.35
N THR A 239 39.49 8.19 32.46
CA THR A 239 38.94 8.69 33.74
C THR A 239 38.08 7.65 34.48
N SER A 240 37.96 6.45 33.92
CA SER A 240 37.31 5.28 34.52
C SER A 240 38.35 4.36 35.18
N SER A 241 38.43 4.41 36.51
CA SER A 241 39.00 3.32 37.32
C SER A 241 37.98 2.18 37.38
N LEU A 242 38.46 0.93 37.47
CA LEU A 242 37.64 -0.29 37.56
C LEU A 242 36.64 -0.27 38.74
N SER A 243 36.82 0.65 39.69
CA SER A 243 35.97 0.87 40.86
C SER A 243 34.67 1.66 40.61
N LYS A 244 34.31 1.95 39.34
CA LYS A 244 33.18 2.82 38.98
C LYS A 244 32.11 2.17 38.09
N VAL A 245 32.24 0.88 37.78
CA VAL A 245 31.25 0.07 37.05
C VAL A 245 30.55 -0.83 38.07
#